data_AF-A0A539CZZ7-F1
#
_entry.id   AF-A0A539CZZ7-F1
#
_cell.length_a   1.000
_cell.length_b   1.000
_cell.length_c   1.000
_cell.angle_alpha   90.00
_cell.angle_beta   90.00
_cell.angle_gamma   90.00
#
_symmetry.space_group_name_H-M   'P 1'
#
loop_
_entity.id
_entity.type
_entity.pdbx_description
1 polymer ?
#
loop_
_entity_poly.entity_id
_entity_poly.type
_entity_poly.pdbx_seq_one_letter_code
_entity_poly.pdbx_strand_id
1 'polypeptide(L)'
;YVYTSNLLVRRDVFESEAFDPGFTGWGWEDVEWAMRVSRRFRVVHLDNAATHMGLDTVAALAGKYEQSAPNFARMAERHPAIVAAYPSYKAARLLKRLPGLPRLRKMMRRGADTTWLPVGARAFSLRLYRAALYADAV
;
A
#
# COMPACT_ATOMS: atom_id res chain seq x y z
N TYR A 1 -9.29 4.47 -9.67
CA TYR A 1 -8.20 4.36 -8.68
C TYR A 1 -7.12 5.33 -9.11
N VAL A 2 -6.56 6.10 -8.19
CA VAL A 2 -5.40 6.98 -8.46
C VAL A 2 -4.18 6.30 -7.89
N TYR A 3 -3.18 6.06 -8.74
CA TYR A 3 -1.85 5.59 -8.37
C TYR A 3 -0.88 6.61 -8.91
N THR A 4 -0.20 7.33 -8.04
CA THR A 4 0.62 8.45 -8.50
C THR A 4 2.01 7.95 -8.89
N SER A 5 2.38 8.21 -10.13
CA SER A 5 3.78 8.15 -10.59
C SER A 5 4.23 9.55 -11.00
N ASN A 6 3.36 10.26 -11.72
CA ASN A 6 3.46 11.69 -12.01
C ASN A 6 2.13 12.35 -11.67
N LEU A 7 2.17 13.55 -11.09
CA LEU A 7 0.98 14.30 -10.70
C LEU A 7 1.15 15.77 -11.06
N LEU A 8 0.14 16.34 -11.70
CA LEU A 8 0.00 17.79 -11.89
C LEU A 8 -1.26 18.24 -11.14
N VAL A 9 -1.09 19.14 -10.18
CA VAL A 9 -2.19 19.68 -9.38
C VAL A 9 -2.22 21.20 -9.56
N ARG A 10 -3.41 21.74 -9.77
CA ARG A 10 -3.58 23.19 -9.71
C ARG A 10 -3.34 23.67 -8.29
N ARG A 11 -2.72 24.84 -8.15
CA ARG A 11 -2.38 25.44 -6.86
C ARG A 11 -3.59 25.53 -5.91
N ASP A 12 -4.71 26.04 -6.40
CA ASP A 12 -5.93 26.22 -5.62
C ASP A 12 -6.53 24.90 -5.11
N VAL A 13 -6.44 23.83 -5.91
CA VAL A 13 -6.82 22.48 -5.46
C VAL A 13 -5.91 22.02 -4.33
N PHE A 14 -4.59 22.18 -4.47
CA PHE A 14 -3.64 21.75 -3.45
C PHE A 14 -3.73 22.55 -2.16
N GLU A 15 -3.97 23.86 -2.24
CA GLU A 15 -4.23 24.72 -1.07
C GLU A 15 -5.53 24.33 -0.35
N SER A 16 -6.53 23.83 -1.08
CA SER A 16 -7.81 23.40 -0.49
C SER A 16 -7.77 22.00 0.14
N GLU A 17 -6.95 21.10 -0.41
CA GLU A 17 -6.84 19.69 -0.03
C GLU A 17 -5.38 19.25 -0.18
N ALA A 18 -4.56 19.52 0.82
CA ALA A 18 -3.16 19.09 0.83
C ALA A 18 -3.02 17.60 1.20
N PHE A 19 -1.82 17.05 0.99
CA PHE A 19 -1.44 15.77 1.61
C PHE A 19 -1.50 15.89 3.13
N ASP A 20 -1.90 14.81 3.78
CA ASP A 20 -1.89 14.74 5.23
C ASP A 20 -0.46 14.43 5.73
N PRO A 21 0.18 15.34 6.49
CA PRO A 21 1.56 15.18 6.94
C PRO A 21 1.75 14.03 7.93
N GLY A 22 0.66 13.44 8.44
CA GLY A 22 0.73 12.23 9.27
C GLY A 22 1.00 10.95 8.48
N PHE A 23 0.91 10.98 7.15
CA PHE A 23 1.47 9.91 6.31
C PHE A 23 2.97 10.16 6.15
N THR A 24 3.78 9.20 6.58
CA THR A 24 5.24 9.32 6.57
C THR A 24 5.88 8.07 5.98
N GLY A 25 7.11 8.17 5.49
CA GLY A 25 7.76 7.05 4.81
C GLY A 25 7.08 6.74 3.48
N TRP A 26 6.75 5.47 3.24
CA TRP A 26 6.29 5.00 1.93
C TRP A 26 4.81 4.57 1.94
N GLY A 27 4.03 5.14 1.02
CA GLY A 27 2.77 4.58 0.53
C GLY A 27 1.50 5.04 1.27
N TRP A 28 0.39 4.98 0.54
CA TRP A 28 -0.99 5.33 0.92
C TRP A 28 -1.33 6.81 1.02
N GLU A 29 -0.35 7.70 1.09
CA GLU A 29 -0.57 9.15 1.14
C GLU A 29 -1.31 9.67 -0.10
N ASP A 30 -0.92 9.15 -1.27
CA ASP A 30 -1.47 9.55 -2.55
C ASP A 30 -2.86 8.97 -2.80
N VAL A 31 -3.05 7.71 -2.40
CA VAL A 31 -4.33 7.01 -2.43
C VAL A 31 -5.34 7.71 -1.52
N GLU A 32 -4.97 8.04 -0.29
CA GLU A 32 -5.83 8.76 0.66
C GLU A 32 -6.17 10.16 0.15
N TRP A 33 -5.17 10.91 -0.29
CA TRP A 33 -5.36 12.25 -0.83
C TRP A 33 -6.31 12.26 -2.02
N ALA A 34 -6.14 11.31 -2.96
CA ALA A 34 -7.02 11.17 -4.10
C ALA A 34 -8.47 10.81 -3.70
N MET A 35 -8.69 10.05 -2.63
CA MET A 35 -10.04 9.78 -2.11
C MET A 35 -10.73 11.07 -1.65
N ARG A 36 -10.01 11.98 -0.99
CA ARG A 36 -10.57 13.29 -0.58
C ARG A 36 -10.78 14.21 -1.78
N VAL A 37 -9.76 14.38 -2.61
CA VAL A 37 -9.79 15.31 -3.76
C VAL A 37 -10.88 14.92 -4.75
N SER A 38 -11.04 13.63 -5.06
CA SER A 38 -12.05 13.17 -6.03
C SER A 38 -13.51 13.41 -5.60
N ARG A 39 -13.77 13.68 -4.31
CA ARG A 39 -15.12 14.06 -3.84
C ARG A 39 -15.47 15.50 -4.19
N ARG A 40 -14.48 16.35 -4.44
CA ARG A 40 -14.65 17.80 -4.63
C ARG A 40 -14.21 18.28 -6.01
N PHE A 41 -13.23 17.62 -6.61
CA PHE A 41 -12.59 18.04 -7.84
C PHE A 41 -12.54 16.91 -8.86
N ARG A 42 -12.63 17.27 -10.13
CA ARG A 42 -12.48 16.34 -11.24
C ARG A 42 -11.03 15.87 -11.33
N VAL A 43 -10.82 14.56 -11.21
CA VAL A 43 -9.52 13.91 -11.49
C VAL A 43 -9.52 13.42 -12.92
N VAL A 44 -8.52 13.84 -13.71
CA VAL A 44 -8.33 13.39 -15.10
C VAL A 44 -7.11 12.49 -15.15
N HIS A 45 -7.28 11.29 -15.70
CA HIS A 45 -6.18 10.40 -16.01
C HIS A 45 -5.66 10.75 -17.40
N LEU A 46 -4.39 11.17 -17.48
CA LEU A 46 -3.69 11.34 -18.75
C LEU A 46 -3.04 10.02 -19.11
N ASP A 47 -3.26 9.56 -20.34
CA ASP A 47 -2.55 8.43 -20.91
C ASP A 47 -1.13 8.87 -21.27
N ASN A 48 -0.24 8.79 -20.30
CA ASN A 48 1.15 9.14 -20.42
C ASN A 48 2.01 7.98 -19.93
N ALA A 49 3.04 7.64 -20.70
CA ALA A 49 3.97 6.59 -20.32
C ALA A 49 4.71 6.98 -19.03
N ALA A 50 4.73 6.06 -18.07
CA ALA A 50 5.57 6.15 -16.88
C ALA A 50 6.62 5.05 -16.96
N THR A 51 7.90 5.44 -16.91
CA THR A 51 9.01 4.49 -16.84
C THR A 51 9.45 4.35 -15.39
N HIS A 52 9.52 3.13 -14.89
CA HIS A 52 10.08 2.87 -13.57
C HIS A 52 11.62 2.93 -13.65
N MET A 53 12.27 3.56 -12.67
CA MET A 53 13.73 3.82 -12.65
C MET A 53 14.62 2.57 -12.42
N GLY A 54 14.09 1.36 -12.62
CA GLY A 54 14.83 0.11 -12.44
C GLY A 54 14.03 -0.98 -11.71
N LEU A 55 14.70 -1.97 -11.16
CA LEU A 55 14.07 -3.02 -10.35
C LEU A 55 14.46 -2.84 -8.88
N ASP A 56 13.48 -2.93 -7.98
CA ASP A 56 13.76 -3.03 -6.56
C ASP A 56 14.22 -4.44 -6.19
N THR A 57 15.14 -4.54 -5.24
CA THR A 57 15.43 -5.82 -4.59
C THR A 57 14.26 -6.24 -3.71
N VAL A 58 14.14 -7.54 -3.43
CA VAL A 58 13.13 -8.05 -2.49
C VAL A 58 13.25 -7.36 -1.12
N ALA A 59 14.49 -7.12 -0.68
CA ALA A 59 14.75 -6.44 0.58
C ALA A 59 14.24 -5.00 0.60
N ALA A 60 14.50 -4.23 -0.47
CA ALA A 60 14.03 -2.85 -0.60
C ALA A 60 12.48 -2.79 -0.64
N LEU A 61 11.86 -3.66 -1.43
CA LEU A 61 10.40 -3.70 -1.56
C LEU A 61 9.71 -4.10 -0.25
N ALA A 62 10.28 -5.05 0.48
CA ALA A 62 9.74 -5.45 1.78
C ALA A 62 9.91 -4.34 2.84
N GLY A 63 11.03 -3.59 2.82
CA GLY A 63 11.19 -2.40 3.66
C GLY A 63 10.15 -1.32 3.37
N LYS A 64 9.81 -1.10 2.09
CA LYS A 64 8.68 -0.23 1.71
C LYS A 64 7.36 -0.71 2.31
N TYR A 65 7.11 -2.03 2.33
CA TYR A 65 5.88 -2.59 2.91
C TYR A 65 5.83 -2.43 4.44
N GLU A 66 6.96 -2.57 5.13
CA GLU A 66 7.05 -2.30 6.57
C GLU A 66 6.71 -0.84 6.88
N GLN A 67 7.27 0.10 6.10
CA GLN A 67 6.96 1.54 6.22
C GLN A 67 5.49 1.86 5.90
N SER A 68 4.86 1.10 5.01
CA SER A 68 3.46 1.33 4.63
C SER A 68 2.44 0.93 5.67
N ALA A 69 2.80 0.10 6.66
CA ALA A 69 1.83 -0.47 7.60
C ALA A 69 1.17 0.58 8.51
N PRO A 70 1.90 1.54 9.12
CA PRO A 70 1.29 2.64 9.87
C PRO A 70 0.38 3.53 8.99
N ASN A 71 0.80 3.81 7.76
CA ASN A 71 0.02 4.59 6.80
C ASN A 71 -1.28 3.87 6.38
N PHE A 72 -1.21 2.55 6.20
CA PHE A 72 -2.39 1.73 5.96
C PHE A 72 -3.37 1.80 7.13
N ALA A 73 -2.87 1.74 8.37
CA ALA A 73 -3.71 1.86 9.57
C ALA A 73 -4.44 3.20 9.61
N ARG A 74 -3.71 4.30 9.35
CA ARG A 74 -4.28 5.64 9.26
C ARG A 74 -5.35 5.75 8.17
N MET A 75 -5.09 5.19 6.99
CA MET A 75 -6.07 5.15 5.90
C MET A 75 -7.31 4.32 6.28
N ALA A 76 -7.13 3.16 6.92
CA ALA A 76 -8.22 2.29 7.36
C ALA A 76 -9.11 2.94 8.42
N GLU A 77 -8.51 3.68 9.35
CA GLU A 77 -9.23 4.45 10.38
C GLU A 77 -10.07 5.59 9.75
N ARG A 78 -9.51 6.31 8.78
CA ARG A 78 -10.17 7.46 8.15
C ARG A 78 -11.22 7.10 7.11
N HIS A 79 -10.99 6.04 6.35
CA HIS A 79 -11.84 5.65 5.22
C HIS A 79 -12.28 4.18 5.31
N PRO A 80 -12.85 3.72 6.45
CA PRO A 80 -13.08 2.30 6.72
C PRO A 80 -13.97 1.62 5.67
N ALA A 81 -15.01 2.31 5.21
CA ALA A 81 -15.93 1.79 4.18
C ALA A 81 -15.23 1.55 2.83
N ILE A 82 -14.31 2.44 2.45
CA ILE A 82 -13.58 2.33 1.18
C ILE A 82 -12.51 1.23 1.28
N VAL A 83 -11.74 1.25 2.36
CA VAL A 83 -10.63 0.31 2.57
C VAL A 83 -11.15 -1.12 2.74
N ALA A 84 -12.35 -1.32 3.30
CA ALA A 84 -12.99 -2.62 3.42
C ALA A 84 -13.18 -3.37 2.08
N ALA A 85 -13.27 -2.63 0.96
CA ALA A 85 -13.38 -3.22 -0.36
C ALA A 85 -12.06 -3.83 -0.86
N TYR A 86 -10.91 -3.41 -0.30
CA TYR A 86 -9.59 -3.77 -0.83
C TYR A 86 -9.23 -5.23 -0.56
N PRO A 87 -8.67 -5.94 -1.57
CA PRO A 87 -8.19 -7.31 -1.37
C PRO A 87 -7.16 -7.45 -0.25
N SER A 88 -6.28 -6.46 -0.08
CA SER A 88 -5.28 -6.45 1.00
C SER A 88 -5.92 -6.36 2.39
N TYR A 89 -6.99 -5.57 2.54
CA TYR A 89 -7.74 -5.47 3.80
C TYR A 89 -8.45 -6.79 4.11
N LYS A 90 -9.12 -7.39 3.12
CA LYS A 90 -9.77 -8.70 3.28
C LYS A 90 -8.76 -9.80 3.67
N ALA A 91 -7.62 -9.84 3.00
CA ALA A 91 -6.53 -10.77 3.32
C ALA A 91 -5.97 -10.53 4.73
N ALA A 92 -5.72 -9.27 5.12
CA ALA A 92 -5.27 -8.91 6.46
C ALA A 92 -6.25 -9.41 7.53
N ARG A 93 -7.57 -9.22 7.32
CA ARG A 93 -8.60 -9.70 8.25
C ARG A 93 -8.63 -11.21 8.40
N LEU A 94 -8.39 -11.96 7.32
CA LEU A 94 -8.29 -13.41 7.38
C LEU A 94 -7.01 -13.85 8.12
N LEU A 95 -5.88 -13.22 7.82
CA LEU A 95 -4.59 -13.54 8.43
C LEU A 95 -4.58 -13.24 9.94
N LYS A 96 -5.26 -12.16 10.38
CA LYS A 96 -5.41 -11.81 11.79
C LYS A 96 -6.01 -12.93 12.65
N ARG A 97 -6.84 -13.80 12.05
CA ARG A 97 -7.48 -14.93 12.75
C ARG A 97 -6.54 -16.11 12.99
N LEU A 98 -5.36 -16.15 12.35
CA LEU A 98 -4.44 -17.28 12.48
C LEU A 98 -3.62 -17.18 13.77
N PRO A 99 -3.70 -18.16 14.68
CA PRO A 99 -2.81 -18.21 15.83
C PRO A 99 -1.37 -18.35 15.35
N GLY A 100 -0.46 -17.52 15.89
CA GLY A 100 0.95 -17.53 15.47
C GLY A 100 1.25 -16.70 14.21
N LEU A 101 0.37 -15.76 13.83
CA LEU A 101 0.63 -14.80 12.75
C LEU A 101 2.04 -14.16 12.81
N PRO A 102 2.62 -13.78 13.96
CA PRO A 102 3.98 -13.25 14.00
C PRO A 102 5.04 -14.21 13.44
N ARG A 103 4.89 -15.53 13.64
CA ARG A 103 5.79 -16.54 13.07
C ARG A 103 5.53 -16.72 11.58
N LEU A 104 4.26 -16.80 11.16
CA LEU A 104 3.88 -16.89 9.75
C LEU A 104 4.37 -15.68 8.94
N ARG A 105 4.27 -14.47 9.52
CA ARG A 105 4.78 -13.22 8.94
C ARG A 105 6.28 -13.33 8.63
N LYS A 106 7.07 -13.87 9.57
CA LYS A 106 8.52 -14.14 9.34
C LYS A 106 8.75 -15.19 8.26
N MET A 107 7.93 -16.24 8.20
CA MET A 107 8.02 -17.27 7.15
C MET A 107 7.69 -16.71 5.77
N MET A 108 6.65 -15.88 5.64
CA MET A 108 6.28 -15.21 4.39
C MET A 108 7.41 -14.28 3.91
N ARG A 109 8.07 -13.57 4.82
CA ARG A 109 9.25 -12.78 4.49
C ARG A 109 10.36 -13.65 3.93
N ARG A 110 10.74 -14.71 4.66
CA ARG A 110 11.79 -15.65 4.22
C ARG A 110 11.46 -16.27 2.86
N GLY A 111 10.22 -16.68 2.63
CA GLY A 111 9.77 -17.24 1.35
C GLY A 111 9.95 -16.30 0.15
N ALA A 112 9.87 -14.98 0.36
CA ALA A 112 10.15 -14.01 -0.70
C ALA A 112 11.66 -13.95 -1.05
N ASP A 113 12.52 -14.12 -0.05
CA ASP A 113 13.98 -14.08 -0.17
C ASP A 113 14.57 -15.42 -0.68
N THR A 114 13.82 -16.52 -0.60
CA THR A 114 14.26 -17.86 -1.04
C THR A 114 14.39 -17.95 -2.57
N THR A 115 15.63 -17.89 -3.08
CA THR A 115 15.93 -17.81 -4.53
C THR A 115 15.66 -19.09 -5.32
N TRP A 116 15.61 -20.27 -4.67
CA TRP A 116 15.27 -21.53 -5.34
C TRP A 116 13.77 -21.67 -5.64
N LEU A 117 12.91 -20.85 -4.99
CA LEU A 117 11.49 -20.82 -5.31
C LEU A 117 11.24 -20.06 -6.63
N PRO A 118 10.23 -20.49 -7.42
CA PRO A 118 9.80 -19.74 -8.61
C PRO A 118 9.44 -18.29 -8.28
N VAL A 119 9.72 -17.36 -9.21
CA VAL A 119 9.45 -15.92 -9.03
C VAL A 119 8.01 -15.65 -8.63
N GLY A 120 7.04 -16.34 -9.24
CA GLY A 120 5.62 -16.21 -8.90
C GLY A 120 5.31 -16.57 -7.44
N ALA A 121 5.94 -17.62 -6.90
CA ALA A 121 5.79 -18.03 -5.52
C ALA A 121 6.41 -17.01 -4.55
N ARG A 122 7.60 -16.49 -4.87
CA ARG A 122 8.27 -15.43 -4.10
C ARG A 122 7.45 -14.14 -4.07
N ALA A 123 6.93 -13.72 -5.22
CA ALA A 123 6.08 -12.54 -5.35
C ALA A 123 4.75 -12.71 -4.60
N PHE A 124 4.17 -13.92 -4.62
CA PHE A 124 2.99 -14.23 -3.82
C PHE A 124 3.30 -14.18 -2.31
N SER A 125 4.41 -14.77 -1.88
CA SER A 125 4.89 -14.72 -0.48
C SER A 125 5.06 -13.28 -0.01
N LEU A 126 5.60 -12.41 -0.85
CA LEU A 126 5.80 -11.00 -0.54
C LEU A 126 4.47 -10.22 -0.44
N ARG A 127 3.48 -10.53 -1.29
CA ARG A 127 2.11 -9.98 -1.20
C ARG A 127 1.41 -10.42 0.09
N LEU A 128 1.56 -11.68 0.48
CA LEU A 128 1.05 -12.20 1.76
C LEU A 128 1.74 -11.53 2.94
N TYR A 129 3.06 -11.35 2.89
CA TYR A 129 3.82 -10.63 3.91
C TYR A 129 3.27 -9.21 4.11
N ARG A 130 3.01 -8.46 3.02
CA ARG A 130 2.36 -7.15 3.08
C ARG A 130 0.99 -7.20 3.76
N ALA A 131 0.13 -8.14 3.38
CA ALA A 131 -1.18 -8.29 4.01
C ALA A 131 -1.07 -8.67 5.51
N ALA A 132 -0.07 -9.47 5.88
CA ALA A 132 0.18 -9.85 7.26
C ALA A 132 0.67 -8.67 8.11
N LEU A 133 1.42 -7.71 7.53
CA LEU A 133 1.78 -6.45 8.19
C LEU A 133 0.54 -5.59 8.48
N TYR A 134 -0.43 -5.58 7.57
CA TYR A 134 -1.68 -4.84 7.74
C TYR A 134 -2.66 -5.47 8.72
N ALA A 135 -2.44 -6.70 9.17
CA ALA A 135 -3.34 -7.38 10.11
C ALA A 135 -3.48 -6.63 11.45
N ASP A 136 -2.47 -5.85 11.83
CA ASP A 136 -2.50 -5.07 13.08
C ASP A 136 -3.48 -3.88 12.98
N ALA A 137 -3.88 -3.50 11.76
CA ALA A 137 -4.73 -2.35 11.45
C ALA A 137 -6.21 -2.67 11.14
N VAL A 138 -6.63 -3.95 11.17
CA VAL A 138 -7.96 -4.40 10.69
C VAL A 138 -8.77 -5.21 11.70
#